data_AF-A0AA96QWA6-F1
#
_entry.id   AF-A0AA96QWA6-F1
#
_cell.length_a   1.000
_cell.length_b   1.000
_cell.length_c   1.000
_cell.angle_alpha   90.00
_cell.angle_beta   90.00
_cell.angle_gamma   90.00
#
_symmetry.space_group_name_H-M   'P 1'
#
loop_
_entity.id
_entity.type
_entity.pdbx_description
1 polymer ?
#
loop_
_entity_poly.entity_id
_entity_poly.type
_entity_poly.pdbx_seq_one_letter_code
_entity_poly.pdbx_strand_id
1 'polypeptide(L)'
;MQGTAQIDFQEAADHCNLRLAHAGRNQGPTYSAFLRSDKIATIMRSARVCIFISFRGGDGEFVADSLDQHARQRFGNLAVFRSSRSIGPGDVFPPELQRAIDQCRVMLVVVGPNWFARGVDGSRRIDKSDDWVRHEVRSALAKGARVVVVRFNGASRLSPDDLPEDIRGVAVRQDCEVTHRNITHSLPALMDELFRLEPDLRIGATDGLEGLDEWWAGWSGITRPVLPPALPVAGRDAAVRALGDWLAAPPDLFQLRCASYDDGSAFAAAVLDLHHADVRAVRVTSHAGATHCADLPSPLLVVVAASDVDVQALVARGLHVLLLLHVHTSKASEDGLTLPRLSAAQALDVFVEAGLPPARAGKQRVRPDGAWRCCAGSSLPACEPPSGRSTR
;
A
#
# COMPACT_ATOMS: atom_id res chain seq x y z
N MET A 1 36.21 -14.58 -2.30
CA MET A 1 35.26 -15.65 -1.90
C MET A 1 34.55 -15.20 -0.64
N GLN A 2 33.23 -15.45 -0.59
CA GLN A 2 32.28 -15.19 0.50
C GLN A 2 31.91 -13.70 0.67
N GLY A 3 30.66 -13.25 0.52
CA GLY A 3 29.37 -13.93 0.49
C GLY A 3 28.42 -13.15 1.41
N THR A 4 27.79 -12.11 0.87
CA THR A 4 26.80 -11.27 1.58
C THR A 4 25.51 -12.06 1.82
N ALA A 5 25.16 -12.27 3.09
CA ALA A 5 23.89 -12.86 3.48
C ALA A 5 22.75 -11.86 3.27
N GLN A 6 21.92 -12.10 2.27
CA GLN A 6 20.56 -11.56 2.18
C GLN A 6 19.75 -12.12 3.36
N ILE A 7 19.13 -11.23 4.14
CA ILE A 7 18.14 -11.65 5.13
C ILE A 7 16.82 -11.82 4.38
N ASP A 8 16.40 -13.08 4.26
CA ASP A 8 15.15 -13.50 3.65
C ASP A 8 13.96 -13.11 4.55
N PHE A 9 13.05 -12.29 4.02
CA PHE A 9 11.86 -11.81 4.73
C PHE A 9 10.87 -12.94 5.06
N GLN A 10 10.99 -14.10 4.41
CA GLN A 10 10.14 -15.27 4.66
C GLN A 10 10.47 -15.97 6.00
N GLU A 11 11.75 -16.02 6.38
CA GLU A 11 12.21 -16.70 7.61
C GLU A 11 11.73 -15.99 8.90
N ALA A 12 11.57 -14.67 8.85
CA ALA A 12 11.05 -13.87 9.97
C ALA A 12 9.53 -14.07 10.20
N ALA A 13 8.78 -14.41 9.14
CA ALA A 13 7.35 -14.68 9.23
C ALA A 13 7.07 -16.08 9.80
N ASP A 14 7.84 -17.09 9.39
CA ASP A 14 7.65 -18.48 9.80
C ASP A 14 8.04 -18.72 11.27
N HIS A 15 9.05 -18.02 11.77
CA HIS A 15 9.48 -18.09 13.18
C HIS A 15 8.44 -17.53 14.16
N CYS A 16 7.49 -16.70 13.69
CA CYS A 16 6.38 -16.17 14.48
C CYS A 16 5.20 -17.15 14.59
N ASN A 17 4.99 -18.01 13.59
CA ASN A 17 3.84 -18.93 13.55
C ASN A 17 4.01 -20.14 14.49
N LEU A 18 5.23 -20.64 14.68
CA LEU A 18 5.48 -21.86 15.45
C LEU A 18 5.33 -21.71 16.97
N ARG A 19 5.38 -20.50 17.53
CA ARG A 19 5.28 -20.31 19.00
C ARG A 19 3.85 -20.13 19.54
N LEU A 20 2.85 -19.96 18.68
CA LEU A 20 1.46 -19.72 19.09
C LEU A 20 0.61 -20.99 19.26
N ALA A 21 1.12 -22.16 18.86
CA ALA A 21 0.40 -23.44 18.94
C ALA A 21 0.29 -24.04 20.36
N HIS A 22 0.92 -23.44 21.39
CA HIS A 22 1.00 -24.04 22.74
C HIS A 22 0.40 -23.21 23.89
N ALA A 23 -0.28 -22.10 23.63
CA ALA A 23 -0.96 -21.34 24.67
C ALA A 23 -2.49 -21.48 24.56
N GLY A 24 -2.98 -22.71 24.77
CA GLY A 24 -4.41 -22.99 24.86
C GLY A 24 -4.91 -22.95 26.31
N ARG A 25 -5.77 -21.97 26.62
CA ARG A 25 -7.08 -22.09 27.32
C ARG A 25 -7.41 -20.84 28.17
N ASN A 26 -8.64 -20.37 27.97
CA ASN A 26 -9.45 -19.44 28.77
C ASN A 26 -8.98 -17.98 28.90
N GLN A 27 -9.72 -17.07 28.23
CA GLN A 27 -10.42 -15.88 28.80
C GLN A 27 -10.60 -14.77 27.73
N GLY A 28 -11.85 -14.42 27.41
CA GLY A 28 -12.28 -13.19 26.69
C GLY A 28 -11.76 -13.00 25.25
N PRO A 29 -12.33 -12.07 24.45
CA PRO A 29 -11.71 -11.69 23.19
C PRO A 29 -10.36 -11.06 23.52
N THR A 30 -9.28 -11.77 23.17
CA THR A 30 -7.92 -11.34 23.49
C THR A 30 -7.57 -10.06 22.73
N TYR A 31 -6.86 -9.15 23.38
CA TYR A 31 -6.31 -7.89 22.85
C TYR A 31 -5.59 -8.05 21.49
N SER A 32 -5.13 -9.25 21.16
CA SER A 32 -4.58 -9.63 19.85
C SER A 32 -5.57 -9.68 18.69
N ALA A 33 -6.86 -9.90 18.94
CA ALA A 33 -7.90 -9.92 17.92
C ALA A 33 -8.25 -8.50 17.45
N PHE A 34 -8.29 -7.54 18.37
CA PHE A 34 -8.52 -6.12 18.07
C PHE A 34 -7.36 -5.53 17.22
N LEU A 35 -6.11 -5.80 17.62
CA LEU A 35 -4.91 -5.34 16.91
C LEU A 35 -4.69 -6.02 15.54
N ARG A 36 -5.20 -7.23 15.33
CA ARG A 36 -5.19 -7.90 14.00
C ARG A 36 -6.15 -7.20 13.04
N SER A 37 -7.31 -6.77 13.52
CA SER A 37 -8.32 -6.09 12.70
C SER A 37 -7.85 -4.69 12.30
N ASP A 38 -7.25 -3.93 13.22
CA ASP A 38 -6.77 -2.57 12.93
C ASP A 38 -5.56 -2.55 11.99
N LYS A 39 -4.61 -3.47 12.13
CA LYS A 39 -3.46 -3.54 11.21
C LYS A 39 -3.89 -3.92 9.79
N ILE A 40 -4.81 -4.88 9.65
CA ILE A 40 -5.40 -5.23 8.34
C ILE A 40 -6.24 -4.06 7.83
N ALA A 41 -7.05 -3.39 8.65
CA ALA A 41 -7.84 -2.24 8.24
C ALA A 41 -7.00 -1.00 7.87
N THR A 42 -5.83 -0.81 8.46
CA THR A 42 -4.88 0.27 8.13
C THR A 42 -4.08 -0.07 6.87
N ILE A 43 -3.54 -1.29 6.76
CA ILE A 43 -2.92 -1.78 5.53
C ILE A 43 -3.92 -1.78 4.36
N MET A 44 -5.19 -2.12 4.61
CA MET A 44 -6.25 -2.13 3.58
C MET A 44 -6.90 -0.76 3.34
N ARG A 45 -6.67 0.23 4.22
CA ARG A 45 -6.96 1.65 3.94
C ARG A 45 -5.88 2.30 3.08
N SER A 46 -4.63 1.83 3.17
CA SER A 46 -3.48 2.44 2.50
C SER A 46 -2.89 1.64 1.34
N ALA A 47 -3.28 0.37 1.12
CA ALA A 47 -2.76 -0.41 0.01
C ALA A 47 -3.58 -0.13 -1.24
N ARG A 48 -3.01 0.69 -2.14
CA ARG A 48 -3.52 0.83 -3.51
C ARG A 48 -3.43 -0.52 -4.23
N VAL A 49 -4.50 -1.30 -4.19
CA VAL A 49 -4.68 -2.39 -5.16
C VAL A 49 -4.89 -1.74 -6.51
N CYS A 50 -3.88 -1.83 -7.36
CA CYS A 50 -3.79 -1.07 -8.59
C CYS A 50 -4.15 -1.94 -9.80
N ILE A 51 -3.88 -3.25 -9.73
CA ILE A 51 -4.18 -4.26 -10.76
C ILE A 51 -4.95 -5.41 -10.12
N PHE A 52 -6.14 -5.70 -10.63
CA PHE A 52 -6.96 -6.84 -10.25
C PHE A 52 -6.98 -7.90 -11.34
N ILE A 53 -6.63 -9.15 -11.05
CA ILE A 53 -6.67 -10.26 -12.00
C ILE A 53 -7.89 -11.14 -11.73
N SER A 54 -8.90 -11.01 -12.60
CA SER A 54 -10.12 -11.83 -12.59
C SER A 54 -9.93 -13.01 -13.54
N PHE A 55 -10.19 -14.23 -13.06
CA PHE A 55 -10.13 -15.43 -13.88
C PHE A 55 -11.14 -16.48 -13.41
N ARG A 56 -11.42 -17.44 -14.29
CA ARG A 56 -12.31 -18.56 -13.97
C ARG A 56 -11.47 -19.78 -13.59
N GLY A 57 -11.71 -20.32 -12.39
CA GLY A 57 -11.04 -21.55 -11.94
C GLY A 57 -11.29 -22.69 -12.91
N GLY A 58 -10.25 -23.45 -13.25
CA GLY A 58 -10.24 -24.45 -14.33
C GLY A 58 -10.20 -23.87 -15.75
N ASP A 59 -10.03 -22.55 -15.92
CA ASP A 59 -10.05 -21.88 -17.23
C ASP A 59 -9.08 -20.68 -17.25
N GLY A 60 -7.78 -20.98 -17.50
CA GLY A 60 -6.74 -19.95 -17.65
C GLY A 60 -5.90 -19.66 -16.40
N GLU A 61 -5.95 -20.49 -15.36
CA GLU A 61 -5.15 -20.35 -14.12
C GLU A 61 -3.66 -20.11 -14.36
N PHE A 62 -3.05 -20.89 -15.25
CA PHE A 62 -1.65 -20.72 -15.63
C PHE A 62 -1.32 -19.31 -16.14
N VAL A 63 -2.22 -18.70 -16.91
CA VAL A 63 -2.04 -17.32 -17.39
C VAL A 63 -2.28 -16.32 -16.28
N ALA A 64 -3.27 -16.55 -15.41
CA ALA A 64 -3.51 -15.70 -14.25
C ALA A 64 -2.29 -15.67 -13.29
N ASP A 65 -1.66 -16.82 -13.06
CA ASP A 65 -0.42 -16.93 -12.28
C ASP A 65 0.74 -16.20 -12.98
N SER A 66 0.88 -16.39 -14.29
CA SER A 66 1.92 -15.71 -15.08
C SER A 66 1.72 -14.18 -15.08
N LEU A 67 0.48 -13.71 -15.19
CA LEU A 67 0.13 -12.29 -15.10
C LEU A 67 0.48 -11.72 -13.74
N ASP A 68 0.13 -12.43 -12.66
CA ASP A 68 0.45 -12.01 -11.29
C ASP A 68 1.96 -11.87 -11.10
N GLN A 69 2.75 -12.85 -11.55
CA GLN A 69 4.21 -12.80 -11.47
C GLN A 69 4.79 -11.58 -12.22
N HIS A 70 4.41 -11.38 -13.49
CA HIS A 70 4.94 -10.29 -14.29
C HIS A 70 4.49 -8.92 -13.77
N ALA A 71 3.24 -8.80 -13.32
CA ALA A 71 2.73 -7.58 -12.74
C ALA A 71 3.46 -7.23 -11.43
N ARG A 72 3.66 -8.21 -10.53
CA ARG A 72 4.42 -7.99 -9.29
C ARG A 72 5.87 -7.60 -9.55
N GLN A 73 6.49 -8.23 -10.54
CA GLN A 73 7.85 -7.90 -10.95
C GLN A 73 7.94 -6.45 -11.48
N ARG A 74 6.92 -5.99 -12.21
CA ARG A 74 6.92 -4.67 -12.84
C ARG A 74 6.47 -3.53 -11.93
N PHE A 75 5.49 -3.79 -11.06
CA PHE A 75 4.75 -2.78 -10.28
C PHE A 75 4.92 -2.95 -8.76
N GLY A 76 5.57 -4.01 -8.31
CA GLY A 76 5.69 -4.34 -6.88
C GLY A 76 4.54 -5.21 -6.37
N ASN A 77 4.78 -5.86 -5.23
CA ASN A 77 3.87 -6.87 -4.68
C ASN A 77 2.53 -6.30 -4.19
N LEU A 78 2.51 -5.07 -3.69
CA LEU A 78 1.32 -4.45 -3.09
C LEU A 78 0.35 -3.89 -4.12
N ALA A 79 0.79 -3.76 -5.39
CA ALA A 79 -0.02 -3.24 -6.49
C ALA A 79 -0.94 -4.28 -7.13
N VAL A 80 -0.76 -5.58 -6.85
CA VAL A 80 -1.42 -6.67 -7.59
C VAL A 80 -2.29 -7.52 -6.66
N PHE A 81 -3.57 -7.61 -6.99
CA PHE A 81 -4.51 -8.53 -6.35
C PHE A 81 -5.01 -9.54 -7.38
N ARG A 82 -5.05 -10.81 -6.98
CA ARG A 82 -5.53 -11.91 -7.82
C ARG A 82 -6.76 -12.54 -7.18
N SER A 83 -7.82 -12.75 -7.95
CA SER A 83 -9.02 -13.45 -7.48
C SER A 83 -8.68 -14.89 -7.08
N SER A 84 -8.43 -15.14 -5.79
CA SER A 84 -8.25 -16.50 -5.28
C SER A 84 -9.61 -17.19 -5.23
N ARG A 85 -9.96 -17.97 -6.26
CA ARG A 85 -11.07 -18.93 -6.13
C ARG A 85 -10.78 -20.06 -5.12
N SER A 86 -9.55 -20.15 -4.62
CA SER A 86 -9.17 -21.00 -3.49
C SER A 86 -9.21 -20.18 -2.20
N ILE A 87 -10.42 -19.95 -1.71
CA ILE A 87 -10.67 -19.61 -0.31
C ILE A 87 -10.13 -20.77 0.53
N GLY A 88 -9.26 -20.48 1.51
CA GLY A 88 -8.72 -21.50 2.40
C GLY A 88 -9.85 -22.15 3.23
N PRO A 89 -9.67 -23.38 3.74
CA PRO A 89 -10.68 -24.01 4.57
C PRO A 89 -11.00 -23.16 5.82
N GLY A 90 -12.20 -22.54 5.86
CA GLY A 90 -12.73 -21.81 7.02
C GLY A 90 -13.04 -20.32 6.84
N ASP A 91 -12.74 -19.72 5.68
CA ASP A 91 -12.89 -18.27 5.51
C ASP A 91 -14.27 -17.82 4.99
N VAL A 92 -14.75 -16.68 5.50
CA VAL A 92 -15.85 -15.89 4.91
C VAL A 92 -15.21 -14.68 4.20
N PHE A 93 -15.10 -14.72 2.87
CA PHE A 93 -14.35 -13.70 2.10
C PHE A 93 -15.14 -12.81 1.10
N PRO A 94 -16.15 -12.04 1.52
CA PRO A 94 -16.70 -10.94 0.69
C PRO A 94 -16.04 -9.54 0.81
N PRO A 95 -15.69 -9.00 2.00
CA PRO A 95 -15.32 -7.59 2.13
C PRO A 95 -13.98 -7.19 1.52
N GLU A 96 -12.97 -8.06 1.63
CA GLU A 96 -11.61 -7.76 1.17
C GLU A 96 -11.51 -7.82 -0.36
N LEU A 97 -12.20 -8.79 -0.97
CA LEU A 97 -12.35 -8.90 -2.42
C LEU A 97 -13.06 -7.67 -3.00
N GLN A 98 -14.17 -7.25 -2.39
CA GLN A 98 -14.91 -6.07 -2.83
C GLN A 98 -14.05 -4.80 -2.73
N ARG A 99 -13.31 -4.61 -1.63
CA ARG A 99 -12.39 -3.47 -1.49
C ARG A 99 -11.29 -3.47 -2.54
N ALA A 100 -10.70 -4.62 -2.83
CA ALA A 100 -9.68 -4.75 -3.87
C ALA A 100 -10.23 -4.37 -5.26
N ILE A 101 -11.48 -4.77 -5.57
CA ILE A 101 -12.15 -4.37 -6.82
C ILE A 101 -12.46 -2.87 -6.81
N ASP A 102 -12.95 -2.33 -5.68
CA ASP A 102 -13.31 -0.91 -5.57
C ASP A 102 -12.09 0.02 -5.72
N GLN A 103 -10.90 -0.45 -5.37
CA GLN A 103 -9.65 0.30 -5.45
C GLN A 103 -8.91 0.10 -6.77
N CYS A 104 -9.27 -0.94 -7.57
CA CYS A 104 -8.51 -1.30 -8.77
C CYS A 104 -8.56 -0.21 -9.85
N ARG A 105 -7.38 0.08 -10.43
CA ARG A 105 -7.23 1.00 -11.56
C ARG A 105 -7.27 0.24 -12.88
N VAL A 106 -6.65 -0.94 -12.89
CA VAL A 106 -6.68 -1.88 -14.00
C VAL A 106 -7.30 -3.19 -13.54
N MET A 107 -8.18 -3.76 -14.36
CA MET A 107 -8.65 -5.13 -14.21
C MET A 107 -8.22 -5.96 -15.42
N LEU A 108 -7.49 -7.04 -15.19
CA LEU A 108 -7.14 -8.04 -16.19
C LEU A 108 -8.14 -9.19 -16.11
N VAL A 109 -8.94 -9.37 -17.16
CA VAL A 109 -9.94 -10.44 -17.23
C VAL A 109 -9.40 -11.56 -18.10
N VAL A 110 -9.03 -12.67 -17.48
CA VAL A 110 -8.56 -13.86 -18.19
C VAL A 110 -9.77 -14.61 -18.77
N VAL A 111 -9.78 -14.74 -20.09
CA VAL A 111 -10.80 -15.47 -20.85
C VAL A 111 -10.13 -16.68 -21.49
N GLY A 112 -10.38 -17.86 -20.93
CA GLY A 112 -9.93 -19.11 -21.52
C GLY A 112 -11.01 -19.75 -22.40
N PRO A 113 -10.73 -20.92 -23.01
CA PRO A 113 -11.65 -21.62 -23.90
C PRO A 113 -12.99 -22.02 -23.24
N ASN A 114 -12.99 -22.22 -21.91
CA ASN A 114 -14.16 -22.68 -21.16
C ASN A 114 -14.93 -21.52 -20.49
N TRP A 115 -14.66 -20.27 -20.86
CA TRP A 115 -15.25 -19.11 -20.19
C TRP A 115 -16.78 -19.07 -20.32
N PHE A 116 -17.28 -19.48 -21.49
CA PHE A 116 -18.70 -19.66 -21.81
C PHE A 116 -19.23 -21.08 -21.58
N ALA A 117 -18.45 -21.96 -20.93
CA ALA A 117 -18.87 -23.34 -20.71
C ALA A 117 -20.20 -23.40 -19.94
N ARG A 118 -21.07 -24.31 -20.37
CA ARG A 118 -22.36 -24.57 -19.72
C ARG A 118 -22.15 -25.49 -18.52
N GLY A 119 -22.84 -25.20 -17.43
CA GLY A 119 -22.91 -26.08 -16.27
C GLY A 119 -23.83 -27.28 -16.50
N VAL A 120 -23.97 -28.11 -15.48
CA VAL A 120 -24.82 -29.31 -15.51
C VAL A 120 -26.29 -28.97 -15.79
N ASP A 121 -26.75 -27.80 -15.36
CA ASP A 121 -28.09 -27.28 -15.61
C ASP A 121 -28.28 -26.69 -17.03
N GLY A 122 -27.26 -26.81 -17.90
CA GLY A 122 -27.27 -26.27 -19.25
C GLY A 122 -27.12 -24.76 -19.34
N SER A 123 -27.05 -24.03 -18.22
CA SER A 123 -26.85 -22.57 -18.21
C SER A 123 -25.35 -22.21 -18.22
N ARG A 124 -24.98 -21.08 -18.82
CA ARG A 124 -23.61 -20.58 -18.73
C ARG A 124 -23.43 -19.93 -17.37
N ARG A 125 -22.30 -20.19 -16.70
CA ARG A 125 -22.03 -19.59 -15.39
C ARG A 125 -22.07 -18.06 -15.44
N ILE A 126 -21.53 -17.47 -16.50
CA ILE A 126 -21.51 -16.01 -16.68
C ILE A 126 -22.92 -15.38 -16.71
N ASP A 127 -23.97 -16.14 -17.05
CA ASP A 127 -25.35 -15.63 -17.06
C ASP A 127 -25.97 -15.58 -15.65
N LYS A 128 -25.39 -16.30 -14.69
CA LYS A 128 -25.90 -16.34 -13.31
C LYS A 128 -25.51 -15.08 -12.55
N SER A 129 -26.42 -14.60 -11.70
CA SER A 129 -26.18 -13.40 -10.89
C SER A 129 -25.16 -13.61 -9.76
N ASP A 130 -24.90 -14.86 -9.39
CA ASP A 130 -23.95 -15.27 -8.34
C ASP A 130 -22.55 -15.63 -8.90
N ASP A 131 -22.30 -15.43 -10.21
CA ASP A 131 -20.97 -15.65 -10.78
C ASP A 131 -20.00 -14.54 -10.39
N TRP A 132 -18.96 -14.91 -9.66
CA TRP A 132 -17.93 -13.98 -9.18
C TRP A 132 -17.23 -13.19 -10.29
N VAL A 133 -16.93 -13.81 -11.44
CA VAL A 133 -16.29 -13.10 -12.56
C VAL A 133 -17.22 -12.03 -13.12
N ARG A 134 -18.52 -12.33 -13.29
CA ARG A 134 -19.51 -11.32 -13.64
C ARG A 134 -19.56 -10.19 -12.61
N HIS A 135 -19.59 -10.53 -11.32
CA HIS A 135 -19.64 -9.55 -10.23
C HIS A 135 -18.43 -8.60 -10.26
N GLU A 136 -17.22 -9.17 -10.36
CA GLU A 136 -15.95 -8.44 -10.45
C GLU A 136 -15.93 -7.49 -11.65
N VAL A 137 -16.21 -8.02 -12.85
CA VAL A 137 -16.21 -7.24 -14.10
C VAL A 137 -17.23 -6.10 -14.02
N ARG A 138 -18.46 -6.39 -13.56
CA ARG A 138 -19.50 -5.37 -13.38
C ARG A 138 -19.04 -4.25 -12.46
N SER A 139 -18.45 -4.61 -11.32
CA SER A 139 -17.96 -3.64 -10.33
C SER A 139 -16.83 -2.78 -10.88
N ALA A 140 -15.84 -3.37 -11.56
CA ALA A 140 -14.76 -2.62 -12.20
C ALA A 140 -15.24 -1.69 -13.31
N LEU A 141 -16.18 -2.15 -14.15
CA LEU A 141 -16.81 -1.32 -15.18
C LEU A 141 -17.55 -0.11 -14.56
N ALA A 142 -18.33 -0.35 -13.51
CA ALA A 142 -19.08 0.71 -12.83
C ALA A 142 -18.18 1.76 -12.17
N LYS A 143 -16.96 1.36 -11.74
CA LYS A 143 -15.94 2.25 -11.16
C LYS A 143 -15.08 2.96 -12.20
N GLY A 144 -15.26 2.65 -13.49
CA GLY A 144 -14.46 3.24 -14.57
C GLY A 144 -13.03 2.71 -14.65
N ALA A 145 -12.75 1.55 -14.06
CA ALA A 145 -11.43 0.92 -14.15
C ALA A 145 -11.10 0.56 -15.62
N ARG A 146 -9.81 0.57 -15.95
CA ARG A 146 -9.30 0.07 -17.22
C ARG A 146 -9.37 -1.46 -17.23
N VAL A 147 -10.45 -1.99 -17.79
CA VAL A 147 -10.60 -3.43 -18.00
C VAL A 147 -9.86 -3.84 -19.28
N VAL A 148 -8.98 -4.85 -19.18
CA VAL A 148 -8.25 -5.45 -20.30
C VAL A 148 -8.61 -6.92 -20.37
N VAL A 149 -9.11 -7.36 -21.53
CA VAL A 149 -9.42 -8.77 -21.77
C VAL A 149 -8.15 -9.48 -22.19
N VAL A 150 -7.74 -10.50 -21.45
CA VAL A 150 -6.60 -11.36 -21.78
C VAL A 150 -7.14 -12.71 -22.24
N ARG A 151 -7.22 -12.89 -23.57
CA ARG A 151 -7.68 -14.15 -24.17
C ARG A 151 -6.55 -15.16 -24.17
N PHE A 152 -6.85 -16.38 -23.72
CA PHE A 152 -5.86 -17.45 -23.67
C PHE A 152 -6.20 -18.62 -24.60
N ASN A 153 -5.17 -19.12 -25.29
CA ASN A 153 -5.16 -20.40 -25.98
C ASN A 153 -6.33 -20.59 -26.97
N GLY A 154 -6.55 -19.59 -27.82
CA GLY A 154 -7.59 -19.62 -28.85
C GLY A 154 -9.00 -19.35 -28.32
N ALA A 155 -9.15 -18.83 -27.10
CA ALA A 155 -10.43 -18.32 -26.63
C ALA A 155 -11.02 -17.32 -27.62
N SER A 156 -12.32 -17.45 -27.90
CA SER A 156 -13.04 -16.56 -28.81
C SER A 156 -13.07 -15.13 -28.29
N ARG A 157 -13.15 -14.17 -29.22
CA ARG A 157 -13.48 -12.78 -28.87
C ARG A 157 -14.84 -12.72 -28.19
N LEU A 158 -14.96 -11.84 -27.20
CA LEU A 158 -16.22 -11.60 -26.53
C LEU A 158 -17.13 -10.81 -27.47
N SER A 159 -18.39 -11.24 -27.59
CA SER A 159 -19.45 -10.49 -28.26
C SER A 159 -20.39 -9.88 -27.21
N PRO A 160 -20.84 -8.62 -27.35
CA PRO A 160 -21.85 -8.03 -26.46
C PRO A 160 -23.14 -8.87 -26.38
N ASP A 161 -23.53 -9.53 -27.46
CA ASP A 161 -24.74 -10.34 -27.53
C ASP A 161 -24.64 -11.64 -26.72
N ASP A 162 -23.41 -12.12 -26.50
CA ASP A 162 -23.14 -13.31 -25.70
C ASP A 162 -23.07 -13.01 -24.20
N LEU A 163 -23.20 -11.74 -23.79
CA LEU A 163 -22.98 -11.29 -22.42
C LEU A 163 -24.25 -10.74 -21.74
N PRO A 164 -24.39 -10.94 -20.42
CA PRO A 164 -25.35 -10.22 -19.61
C PRO A 164 -25.19 -8.69 -19.74
N GLU A 165 -26.32 -7.98 -19.72
CA GLU A 165 -26.40 -6.53 -19.94
C GLU A 165 -25.40 -5.73 -19.08
N ASP A 166 -25.26 -6.10 -17.81
CA ASP A 166 -24.42 -5.41 -16.83
C ASP A 166 -22.91 -5.57 -17.04
N ILE A 167 -22.48 -6.47 -17.93
CA ILE A 167 -21.06 -6.64 -18.28
C ILE A 167 -20.77 -6.54 -19.78
N ARG A 168 -21.77 -6.24 -20.63
CA ARG A 168 -21.56 -6.10 -22.10
C ARG A 168 -20.43 -5.16 -22.48
N GLY A 169 -20.19 -4.13 -21.67
CA GLY A 169 -19.11 -3.17 -21.87
C GLY A 169 -17.71 -3.81 -21.95
N VAL A 170 -17.51 -5.01 -21.41
CA VAL A 170 -16.20 -5.70 -21.51
C VAL A 170 -15.87 -6.13 -22.94
N ALA A 171 -16.88 -6.44 -23.76
CA ALA A 171 -16.67 -6.94 -25.13
C ALA A 171 -16.22 -5.88 -26.13
N VAL A 172 -16.45 -4.60 -25.83
CA VAL A 172 -16.05 -3.48 -26.72
C VAL A 172 -14.65 -2.94 -26.40
N ARG A 173 -13.92 -3.56 -25.47
CA ARG A 173 -12.56 -3.18 -25.09
C ARG A 173 -11.54 -3.96 -25.91
N GLN A 174 -10.38 -3.34 -26.13
CA GLN A 174 -9.27 -4.00 -26.81
C GLN A 174 -8.81 -5.23 -26.02
N ASP A 175 -8.60 -6.32 -26.73
CA ASP A 175 -8.17 -7.61 -26.19
C ASP A 175 -6.69 -7.85 -26.45
N CYS A 176 -6.04 -8.56 -25.53
CA CYS A 176 -4.70 -9.10 -25.69
C CYS A 176 -4.80 -10.61 -25.84
N GLU A 177 -4.20 -11.16 -26.89
CA GLU A 177 -4.16 -12.61 -27.11
C GLU A 177 -2.85 -13.22 -26.63
N VAL A 178 -2.98 -14.17 -25.71
CA VAL A 178 -1.89 -14.91 -25.11
C VAL A 178 -2.03 -16.39 -25.47
N THR A 179 -0.92 -16.99 -25.85
CA THR A 179 -0.78 -18.41 -26.17
C THR A 179 0.47 -18.94 -25.48
N HIS A 180 0.59 -20.25 -25.37
CA HIS A 180 1.82 -20.87 -24.83
C HIS A 180 3.09 -20.43 -25.57
N ARG A 181 2.99 -20.04 -26.85
CA ARG A 181 4.14 -19.66 -27.68
C ARG A 181 4.59 -18.22 -27.49
N ASN A 182 3.66 -17.31 -27.19
CA ASN A 182 3.95 -15.87 -27.12
C ASN A 182 3.90 -15.31 -25.69
N ILE A 183 3.53 -16.09 -24.68
CA ILE A 183 3.32 -15.62 -23.30
C ILE A 183 4.53 -14.88 -22.73
N THR A 184 5.74 -15.37 -23.03
CA THR A 184 7.01 -14.78 -22.57
C THR A 184 7.31 -13.40 -23.15
N HIS A 185 6.65 -13.02 -24.24
CA HIS A 185 6.81 -11.70 -24.87
C HIS A 185 5.57 -10.83 -24.65
N SER A 186 4.38 -11.44 -24.72
CA SER A 186 3.10 -10.74 -24.69
C SER A 186 2.80 -10.18 -23.30
N LEU A 187 3.12 -10.91 -22.23
CA LEU A 187 2.87 -10.42 -20.87
C LEU A 187 3.81 -9.28 -20.47
N PRO A 188 5.14 -9.35 -20.68
CA PRO A 188 6.01 -8.20 -20.46
C PRO A 188 5.56 -6.97 -21.25
N ALA A 189 5.26 -7.12 -22.55
CA ALA A 189 4.79 -6.02 -23.38
C ALA A 189 3.47 -5.41 -22.87
N LEU A 190 2.53 -6.25 -22.41
CA LEU A 190 1.31 -5.77 -21.77
C LEU A 190 1.62 -4.99 -20.48
N MET A 191 2.54 -5.47 -19.64
CA MET A 191 2.92 -4.77 -18.41
C MET A 191 3.58 -3.42 -18.72
N ASP A 192 4.46 -3.36 -19.72
CA ASP A 192 5.09 -2.10 -20.13
C ASP A 192 4.09 -1.10 -20.71
N GLU A 193 3.12 -1.59 -21.47
CA GLU A 193 2.05 -0.76 -22.01
C GLU A 193 1.14 -0.22 -20.88
N LEU A 194 0.80 -1.07 -19.90
CA LEU A 194 0.04 -0.63 -18.71
C LEU A 194 0.84 0.37 -17.88
N PHE A 195 2.15 0.17 -17.72
CA PHE A 195 3.03 1.11 -17.04
C PHE A 195 3.02 2.49 -17.72
N ARG A 196 2.89 2.53 -19.05
CA ARG A 196 2.77 3.77 -19.82
C ARG A 196 1.38 4.41 -19.73
N LEU A 197 0.33 3.60 -19.79
CA LEU A 197 -1.07 4.07 -19.84
C LEU A 197 -1.65 4.48 -18.48
N GLU A 198 -1.06 4.01 -17.39
CA GLU A 198 -1.55 4.23 -16.03
C GLU A 198 -0.43 4.76 -15.12
N PRO A 199 -0.23 6.08 -15.07
CA PRO A 199 0.80 6.70 -14.23
C PRO A 199 0.69 6.34 -12.74
N ASP A 200 -0.52 6.08 -12.24
CA ASP A 200 -0.77 5.67 -10.86
C ASP A 200 -0.15 4.30 -10.52
N LEU A 201 0.03 3.42 -11.51
CA LEU A 201 0.72 2.13 -11.31
C LEU A 201 2.22 2.28 -11.06
N ARG A 202 2.79 3.45 -11.38
CA ARG A 202 4.24 3.70 -11.28
C ARG A 202 4.66 4.14 -9.86
N ILE A 203 3.69 4.41 -8.98
CA ILE A 203 3.92 4.73 -7.56
C ILE A 203 4.34 3.43 -6.84
N GLY A 204 5.48 3.45 -6.15
CA GLY A 204 6.11 2.26 -5.56
C GLY A 204 6.96 1.44 -6.54
N ALA A 205 6.76 1.63 -7.85
CA ALA A 205 7.54 0.97 -8.91
C ALA A 205 8.67 1.85 -9.46
N THR A 206 8.58 3.17 -9.30
CA THR A 206 9.62 4.13 -9.66
C THR A 206 10.48 4.42 -8.44
N ASP A 207 11.80 4.41 -8.62
CA ASP A 207 12.74 4.68 -7.54
C ASP A 207 12.45 6.04 -6.88
N GLY A 208 12.42 6.05 -5.55
CA GLY A 208 12.13 7.21 -4.72
C GLY A 208 10.76 7.85 -4.91
N LEU A 209 9.75 7.09 -5.34
CA LEU A 209 8.35 7.50 -5.34
C LEU A 209 7.46 6.44 -4.68
N GLU A 210 6.74 6.83 -3.65
CA GLU A 210 5.80 5.95 -2.93
C GLU A 210 4.52 6.69 -2.52
N GLY A 211 3.45 5.96 -2.24
CA GLY A 211 2.25 6.54 -1.63
C GLY A 211 2.57 7.02 -0.22
N LEU A 212 2.18 8.25 0.14
CA LEU A 212 2.46 8.76 1.49
C LEU A 212 1.70 7.95 2.56
N ASP A 213 0.49 7.49 2.23
CA ASP A 213 -0.35 6.59 3.01
C ASP A 213 0.29 5.20 3.20
N GLU A 214 0.82 4.63 2.12
CA GLU A 214 1.53 3.35 2.15
C GLU A 214 2.80 3.42 3.00
N TRP A 215 3.59 4.48 2.80
CA TRP A 215 4.77 4.77 3.63
C TRP A 215 4.36 4.93 5.10
N TRP A 216 3.30 5.68 5.39
CA TRP A 216 2.80 5.90 6.76
C TRP A 216 2.38 4.60 7.43
N ALA A 217 1.64 3.72 6.74
CA ALA A 217 1.25 2.42 7.28
C ALA A 217 2.46 1.52 7.60
N GLY A 218 3.49 1.56 6.74
CA GLY A 218 4.75 0.87 6.98
C GLY A 218 5.50 1.43 8.20
N TRP A 219 5.69 2.76 8.22
CA TRP A 219 6.48 3.46 9.23
C TRP A 219 5.82 3.42 10.62
N SER A 220 4.52 3.74 10.72
CA SER A 220 3.76 3.71 11.99
C SER A 220 3.60 2.29 12.55
N GLY A 221 3.59 1.29 11.66
CA GLY A 221 3.45 -0.13 12.00
C GLY A 221 4.70 -0.81 12.54
N ILE A 222 5.84 -0.12 12.59
CA ILE A 222 7.10 -0.64 13.15
C ILE A 222 6.97 -0.89 14.66
N THR A 223 6.11 -0.13 15.35
CA THR A 223 5.89 -0.28 16.80
C THR A 223 4.70 -1.19 17.11
N ARG A 224 4.68 -1.69 18.35
CA ARG A 224 3.49 -2.34 18.92
C ARG A 224 3.12 -1.67 20.24
N PRO A 225 1.92 -1.06 20.35
CA PRO A 225 0.92 -0.88 19.30
C PRO A 225 1.42 0.06 18.18
N VAL A 226 0.68 0.10 17.08
CA VAL A 226 0.93 1.01 15.95
C VAL A 226 0.93 2.45 16.47
N LEU A 227 1.80 3.30 15.90
CA LEU A 227 1.83 4.72 16.28
C LEU A 227 0.51 5.39 15.89
N PRO A 228 -0.20 6.06 16.82
CA PRO A 228 -1.44 6.73 16.50
C PRO A 228 -1.18 7.98 15.64
N PRO A 229 -2.07 8.33 14.69
CA PRO A 229 -1.93 9.52 13.86
C PRO A 229 -2.02 10.83 14.66
N ALA A 230 -2.57 10.81 15.88
CA ALA A 230 -2.52 11.97 16.77
C ALA A 230 -1.09 12.33 17.23
N LEU A 231 -0.13 11.38 17.16
CA LEU A 231 1.20 11.57 17.70
C LEU A 231 2.05 12.58 16.91
N PRO A 232 2.16 12.50 15.57
CA PRO A 232 2.95 13.48 14.81
C PRO A 232 2.39 14.90 14.82
N VAL A 233 1.11 15.08 15.21
CA VAL A 233 0.43 16.40 15.24
C VAL A 233 0.29 17.00 16.65
N ALA A 234 0.58 16.24 17.69
CA ALA A 234 0.38 16.69 19.07
C ALA A 234 1.21 17.94 19.41
N GLY A 235 0.53 18.97 19.89
CA GLY A 235 1.14 20.27 20.19
C GLY A 235 1.59 21.07 18.97
N ARG A 236 1.13 20.69 17.77
CA ARG A 236 1.49 21.33 16.49
C ARG A 236 0.26 21.94 15.81
N ASP A 237 -0.76 22.35 16.57
CA ASP A 237 -2.06 22.82 16.04
C ASP A 237 -1.94 23.97 15.05
N ALA A 238 -0.99 24.88 15.26
CA ALA A 238 -0.73 25.99 14.33
C ALA A 238 -0.17 25.49 12.99
N ALA A 239 0.70 24.48 13.02
CA ALA A 239 1.23 23.86 11.80
C ALA A 239 0.15 23.07 11.06
N VAL A 240 -0.71 22.35 11.80
CA VAL A 240 -1.84 21.61 11.22
C VAL A 240 -2.77 22.57 10.46
N ARG A 241 -3.15 23.69 11.09
CA ARG A 241 -3.97 24.72 10.43
C ARG A 241 -3.28 25.32 9.22
N ALA A 242 -2.00 25.68 9.33
CA ALA A 242 -1.25 26.26 8.22
C ALA A 242 -1.17 25.32 7.00
N LEU A 243 -0.95 24.01 7.22
CA LEU A 243 -0.95 23.04 6.15
C LEU A 243 -2.35 22.86 5.52
N GLY A 244 -3.41 22.82 6.35
CA GLY A 244 -4.79 22.73 5.87
C GLY A 244 -5.23 23.95 5.06
N ASP A 245 -4.94 25.16 5.56
CA ASP A 245 -5.24 26.41 4.86
C ASP A 245 -4.52 26.50 3.51
N TRP A 246 -3.26 26.05 3.47
CA TRP A 246 -2.49 25.98 2.22
C TRP A 246 -3.03 24.92 1.25
N LEU A 247 -3.46 23.75 1.73
CA LEU A 247 -4.10 22.73 0.88
C LEU A 247 -5.43 23.19 0.28
N ALA A 248 -6.13 24.09 0.96
CA ALA A 248 -7.37 24.69 0.46
C ALA A 248 -7.13 25.85 -0.53
N ALA A 249 -5.91 26.38 -0.60
CA ALA A 249 -5.52 27.42 -1.54
C ALA A 249 -5.14 26.82 -2.92
N PRO A 250 -4.94 27.64 -3.97
CA PRO A 250 -4.39 27.15 -5.23
C PRO A 250 -3.03 26.45 -5.03
N PRO A 251 -2.66 25.49 -5.89
CA PRO A 251 -1.38 24.78 -5.82
C PRO A 251 -0.18 25.74 -5.77
N ASP A 252 0.66 25.55 -4.75
CA ASP A 252 1.87 26.35 -4.52
C ASP A 252 2.94 25.50 -3.79
N LEU A 253 4.05 26.12 -3.37
CA LEU A 253 5.10 25.56 -2.53
C LEU A 253 4.84 25.85 -1.05
N PHE A 254 4.89 24.83 -0.19
CA PHE A 254 4.96 24.99 1.27
C PHE A 254 6.29 24.46 1.79
N GLN A 255 7.04 25.30 2.51
CA GLN A 255 8.32 24.90 3.11
C GLN A 255 8.12 24.55 4.59
N LEU A 256 8.48 23.33 4.96
CA LEU A 256 8.36 22.83 6.33
C LEU A 256 9.71 22.41 6.88
N ARG A 257 10.19 23.14 7.91
CA ARG A 257 11.40 22.79 8.64
C ARG A 257 11.10 21.76 9.71
N CYS A 258 11.75 20.61 9.65
CA CYS A 258 11.48 19.46 10.51
C CYS A 258 12.78 18.87 11.09
N ALA A 259 12.62 18.06 12.15
CA ALA A 259 13.77 17.41 12.80
C ALA A 259 14.44 16.39 11.87
N SER A 260 13.67 15.75 11.00
CA SER A 260 14.11 14.84 9.95
C SER A 260 13.06 14.79 8.84
N TYR A 261 13.40 14.26 7.66
CA TYR A 261 12.41 14.04 6.60
C TYR A 261 11.28 13.10 7.02
N ASP A 262 11.57 12.13 7.89
CA ASP A 262 10.55 11.21 8.41
C ASP A 262 9.59 11.92 9.37
N ASP A 263 10.06 12.83 10.22
CA ASP A 263 9.19 13.65 11.09
C ASP A 263 8.24 14.53 10.26
N GLY A 264 8.77 15.17 9.21
CA GLY A 264 7.95 15.97 8.29
C GLY A 264 6.95 15.12 7.49
N SER A 265 7.38 13.95 7.01
CA SER A 265 6.52 13.01 6.26
C SER A 265 5.41 12.45 7.16
N ALA A 266 5.74 12.06 8.40
CA ALA A 266 4.78 11.56 9.39
C ALA A 266 3.77 12.64 9.81
N PHE A 267 4.23 13.90 9.99
CA PHE A 267 3.35 15.03 10.24
C PHE A 267 2.36 15.23 9.09
N ALA A 268 2.84 15.27 7.85
CA ALA A 268 1.98 15.43 6.68
C ALA A 268 0.96 14.29 6.56
N ALA A 269 1.42 13.04 6.66
CA ALA A 269 0.55 11.86 6.60
C ALA A 269 -0.55 11.89 7.67
N ALA A 270 -0.19 12.24 8.92
CA ALA A 270 -1.13 12.35 10.03
C ALA A 270 -2.17 13.46 9.82
N VAL A 271 -1.77 14.62 9.28
CA VAL A 271 -2.73 15.71 8.96
C VAL A 271 -3.73 15.25 7.91
N LEU A 272 -3.28 14.56 6.86
CA LEU A 272 -4.19 14.03 5.85
C LEU A 272 -5.14 12.98 6.43
N ASP A 273 -4.63 12.02 7.19
CA ASP A 273 -5.42 10.95 7.80
C ASP A 273 -6.52 11.49 8.73
N LEU A 274 -6.21 12.54 9.51
CA LEU A 274 -7.14 13.12 10.48
C LEU A 274 -8.11 14.17 9.90
N HIS A 275 -7.69 14.92 8.87
CA HIS A 275 -8.41 16.13 8.44
C HIS A 275 -8.68 16.21 6.93
N HIS A 276 -7.93 15.49 6.10
CA HIS A 276 -7.96 15.61 4.63
C HIS A 276 -7.83 14.24 3.94
N ALA A 277 -8.66 13.27 4.33
CA ALA A 277 -8.57 11.88 3.84
C ALA A 277 -8.87 11.74 2.33
N ASP A 278 -9.44 12.78 1.71
CA ASP A 278 -9.71 12.90 0.28
C ASP A 278 -8.49 13.41 -0.52
N VAL A 279 -7.51 14.01 0.15
CA VAL A 279 -6.29 14.52 -0.50
C VAL A 279 -5.35 13.37 -0.81
N ARG A 280 -5.11 13.17 -2.11
CA ARG A 280 -4.15 12.20 -2.59
C ARG A 280 -2.72 12.73 -2.41
N ALA A 281 -1.84 11.93 -1.82
CA ALA A 281 -0.45 12.32 -1.60
C ALA A 281 0.57 11.24 -1.98
N VAL A 282 1.76 11.70 -2.39
CA VAL A 282 2.95 10.86 -2.64
C VAL A 282 4.16 11.44 -1.91
N ARG A 283 5.09 10.55 -1.54
CA ARG A 283 6.38 10.90 -0.98
C ARG A 283 7.46 10.69 -2.03
N VAL A 284 8.32 11.70 -2.21
CA VAL A 284 9.40 11.71 -3.18
C VAL A 284 10.74 11.81 -2.47
N THR A 285 11.64 10.88 -2.74
CA THR A 285 13.01 10.83 -2.18
C THR A 285 14.11 10.82 -3.22
N SER A 286 13.78 10.93 -4.51
CA SER A 286 14.75 10.96 -5.60
C SER A 286 14.31 11.89 -6.74
N HIS A 287 15.27 12.30 -7.56
CA HIS A 287 14.99 13.02 -8.82
C HIS A 287 14.11 12.21 -9.80
N ALA A 288 14.28 10.88 -9.85
CA ALA A 288 13.48 10.01 -10.70
C ALA A 288 11.99 10.01 -10.28
N GLY A 289 11.73 9.91 -8.97
CA GLY A 289 10.38 10.00 -8.42
C GLY A 289 9.74 11.37 -8.63
N ALA A 290 10.52 12.45 -8.50
CA ALA A 290 10.05 13.81 -8.78
C ALA A 290 9.64 13.98 -10.25
N THR A 291 10.46 13.51 -11.19
CA THR A 291 10.17 13.57 -12.63
C THR A 291 8.85 12.86 -12.94
N HIS A 292 8.58 11.73 -12.30
CA HIS A 292 7.33 10.99 -12.47
C HIS A 292 6.09 11.73 -11.95
N CYS A 293 6.21 12.51 -10.87
CA CYS A 293 5.05 13.21 -10.28
C CYS A 293 4.34 14.13 -11.28
N ALA A 294 5.07 14.62 -12.28
CA ALA A 294 4.52 15.46 -13.33
C ALA A 294 3.54 14.73 -14.29
N ASP A 295 3.54 13.40 -14.29
CA ASP A 295 2.61 12.56 -15.07
C ASP A 295 1.38 12.12 -14.25
N LEU A 296 1.37 12.37 -12.94
CA LEU A 296 0.27 11.98 -12.06
C LEU A 296 -0.90 12.98 -12.14
N PRO A 297 -2.15 12.51 -12.12
CA PRO A 297 -3.31 13.40 -12.22
C PRO A 297 -3.45 14.31 -10.99
N SER A 298 -3.86 15.56 -11.20
CA SER A 298 -4.21 16.50 -10.12
C SER A 298 -5.68 16.31 -9.66
N PRO A 299 -6.03 16.71 -8.43
CA PRO A 299 -5.16 17.26 -7.38
C PRO A 299 -4.26 16.20 -6.73
N LEU A 300 -3.02 16.59 -6.42
CA LEU A 300 -2.01 15.74 -5.80
C LEU A 300 -1.09 16.59 -4.91
N LEU A 301 -0.89 16.14 -3.67
CA LEU A 301 0.16 16.62 -2.80
C LEU A 301 1.45 15.81 -3.02
N VAL A 302 2.55 16.52 -3.27
CA VAL A 302 3.89 15.92 -3.37
C VAL A 302 4.71 16.32 -2.14
N VAL A 303 5.01 15.35 -1.28
CA VAL A 303 5.89 15.52 -0.12
C VAL A 303 7.33 15.22 -0.54
N VAL A 304 8.16 16.25 -0.62
CA VAL A 304 9.55 16.16 -1.08
C VAL A 304 10.46 15.97 0.13
N ALA A 305 11.01 14.75 0.24
CA ALA A 305 11.93 14.28 1.27
C ALA A 305 13.34 14.06 0.69
N ALA A 306 13.78 14.97 -0.18
CA ALA A 306 15.08 14.94 -0.85
C ALA A 306 15.58 16.36 -1.12
N SER A 307 16.90 16.52 -1.20
CA SER A 307 17.54 17.84 -1.38
C SER A 307 17.85 18.20 -2.83
N ASP A 308 17.80 17.23 -3.74
CA ASP A 308 18.21 17.32 -5.15
C ASP A 308 17.02 17.38 -6.13
N VAL A 309 15.83 17.72 -5.61
CA VAL A 309 14.59 17.82 -6.39
C VAL A 309 14.31 19.27 -6.79
N ASP A 310 14.03 19.49 -8.07
CA ASP A 310 13.55 20.78 -8.57
C ASP A 310 12.07 20.96 -8.24
N VAL A 311 11.80 21.56 -7.08
CA VAL A 311 10.44 21.82 -6.60
C VAL A 311 9.70 22.86 -7.44
N GLN A 312 10.40 23.78 -8.09
CA GLN A 312 9.77 24.82 -8.89
C GLN A 312 9.18 24.23 -10.18
N ALA A 313 9.86 23.25 -10.77
CA ALA A 313 9.31 22.48 -11.89
C ALA A 313 8.00 21.76 -11.52
N LEU A 314 7.87 21.25 -10.29
CA LEU A 314 6.66 20.59 -9.81
C LEU A 314 5.51 21.59 -9.58
N VAL A 315 5.78 22.74 -8.96
CA VAL A 315 4.78 23.80 -8.74
C VAL A 315 4.29 24.36 -10.08
N ALA A 316 5.19 24.55 -11.06
CA ALA A 316 4.84 25.02 -12.40
C ALA A 316 3.89 24.06 -13.15
N ARG A 317 3.77 22.80 -12.71
CA ARG A 317 2.77 21.83 -13.20
C ARG A 317 1.42 21.92 -12.47
N GLY A 318 1.26 22.84 -11.53
CA GLY A 318 0.03 23.00 -10.74
C GLY A 318 -0.13 21.96 -9.63
N LEU A 319 0.97 21.45 -9.08
CA LEU A 319 0.97 20.51 -7.96
C LEU A 319 1.16 21.24 -6.64
N HIS A 320 0.50 20.78 -5.57
CA HIS A 320 0.84 21.19 -4.22
C HIS A 320 2.15 20.51 -3.83
N VAL A 321 3.18 21.30 -3.50
CA VAL A 321 4.50 20.76 -3.15
C VAL A 321 4.83 21.11 -1.70
N LEU A 322 4.94 20.09 -0.86
CA LEU A 322 5.44 20.23 0.51
C LEU A 322 6.93 19.89 0.53
N LEU A 323 7.78 20.91 0.58
CA LEU A 323 9.23 20.76 0.68
C LEU A 323 9.64 20.62 2.14
N LEU A 324 10.15 19.43 2.50
CA LEU A 324 10.71 19.19 3.81
C LEU A 324 12.16 19.70 3.85
N LEU A 325 12.49 20.43 4.91
CA LEU A 325 13.82 21.01 5.13
C LEU A 325 14.34 20.58 6.49
N HIS A 326 15.58 20.10 6.55
CA HIS A 326 16.18 19.78 7.84
C HIS A 326 16.59 21.07 8.58
N VAL A 327 16.18 21.19 9.85
CA VAL A 327 16.43 22.37 10.71
C VAL A 327 17.91 22.77 10.82
N HIS A 328 18.86 21.83 10.69
CA HIS A 328 20.29 22.09 10.91
C HIS A 328 21.12 22.38 9.66
N THR A 329 20.59 22.09 8.46
CA THR A 329 21.37 22.18 7.21
C THR A 329 20.81 23.18 6.21
N SER A 330 19.58 23.65 6.40
CA SER A 330 18.97 24.65 5.53
C SER A 330 19.25 26.06 6.07
N LYS A 331 19.85 26.94 5.25
CA LYS A 331 19.92 28.39 5.55
C LYS A 331 18.52 28.87 5.93
N ALA A 332 18.39 29.66 7.01
CA ALA A 332 17.11 30.26 7.37
C ALA A 332 16.60 31.08 6.17
N SER A 333 15.59 30.57 5.48
CA SER A 333 14.70 31.34 4.63
C SER A 333 13.63 31.92 5.54
N GLU A 334 13.25 33.17 5.33
CA GLU A 334 12.24 33.85 6.14
C GLU A 334 10.83 33.23 5.97
N ASP A 335 10.59 32.46 4.91
CA ASP A 335 9.25 32.03 4.48
C ASP A 335 8.84 30.60 4.90
N GLY A 336 9.63 29.89 5.72
CA GLY A 336 9.37 28.49 6.08
C GLY A 336 8.77 28.28 7.48
N LEU A 337 7.73 27.45 7.62
CA LEU A 337 7.17 27.07 8.92
C LEU A 337 8.07 26.03 9.61
N THR A 338 8.41 26.25 10.88
CA THR A 338 9.20 25.29 11.66
C THR A 338 8.30 24.44 12.55
N LEU A 339 8.38 23.11 12.40
CA LEU A 339 7.68 22.18 13.27
C LEU A 339 8.25 22.23 14.70
N PRO A 340 7.40 22.48 15.71
CA PRO A 340 7.78 22.30 17.10
C PRO A 340 8.25 20.87 17.38
N ARG A 341 9.26 20.72 18.23
CA ARG A 341 9.67 19.40 18.73
C ARG A 341 8.56 18.85 19.64
N LEU A 342 8.16 17.60 19.39
CA LEU A 342 7.24 16.89 20.27
C LEU A 342 7.92 16.61 21.61
N SER A 343 7.29 17.06 22.70
CA SER A 343 7.77 16.77 24.06
C SER A 343 7.39 15.35 24.50
N ALA A 344 8.15 14.80 25.44
CA ALA A 344 7.85 13.49 26.03
C ALA A 344 6.48 13.47 26.75
N ALA A 345 6.06 14.61 27.32
CA ALA A 345 4.75 14.73 27.97
C ALA A 345 3.61 14.64 26.94
N GLN A 346 3.69 15.41 25.85
CA GLN A 346 2.70 15.35 24.77
C GLN A 346 2.60 13.96 24.14
N ALA A 347 3.75 13.30 23.93
CA ALA A 347 3.76 11.93 23.44
C ALA A 347 3.06 10.95 24.40
N LEU A 348 3.30 11.10 25.71
CA LEU A 348 2.69 10.27 26.74
C LEU A 348 1.16 10.42 26.75
N ASP A 349 0.66 11.66 26.69
CA ASP A 349 -0.78 11.95 26.69
C ASP A 349 -1.47 11.25 25.51
N VAL A 350 -0.92 11.39 24.29
CA VAL A 350 -1.44 10.72 23.10
C VAL A 350 -1.48 9.20 23.26
N PHE A 351 -0.43 8.60 23.83
CA PHE A 351 -0.41 7.15 24.03
C PHE A 351 -1.46 6.70 25.04
N VAL A 352 -1.62 7.44 26.14
CA VAL A 352 -2.64 7.15 27.15
C VAL A 352 -4.04 7.26 26.55
N GLU A 353 -4.32 8.30 25.76
CA GLU A 353 -5.57 8.47 25.03
C GLU A 353 -5.82 7.34 24.01
N ALA A 354 -4.76 6.85 23.36
CA ALA A 354 -4.82 5.68 22.48
C ALA A 354 -4.96 4.34 23.23
N GLY A 355 -5.16 4.36 24.56
CA GLY A 355 -5.43 3.19 25.38
C GLY A 355 -4.19 2.45 25.88
N LEU A 356 -2.98 3.02 25.74
CA LEU A 356 -1.79 2.43 26.36
C LEU A 356 -1.76 2.70 27.87
N PRO A 357 -1.50 1.68 28.69
CA PRO A 357 -1.27 1.88 30.12
C PRO A 357 -0.09 2.85 30.36
N PRO A 358 -0.19 3.82 31.29
CA PRO A 358 0.85 4.83 31.53
C PRO A 358 2.26 4.24 31.78
N ALA A 359 2.34 3.11 32.48
CA ALA A 359 3.59 2.40 32.75
C ALA A 359 4.28 1.81 31.49
N ARG A 360 3.51 1.56 30.42
CA ARG A 360 4.03 1.15 29.11
C ARG A 360 4.27 2.35 28.19
N ALA A 361 3.42 3.37 28.26
CA ALA A 361 3.58 4.59 27.49
C ALA A 361 4.88 5.34 27.86
N GLY A 362 5.23 5.42 29.15
CA GLY A 362 6.49 6.02 29.62
C GLY A 362 7.77 5.26 29.22
N LYS A 363 7.65 4.07 28.62
CA LYS A 363 8.79 3.31 28.06
C LYS A 363 8.99 3.55 26.56
N GLN A 364 8.05 4.23 25.89
CA GLN A 364 8.24 4.69 24.51
C GLN A 364 9.20 5.89 24.55
N ARG A 365 10.36 5.77 23.89
CA ARG A 365 11.35 6.86 23.86
C ARG A 365 11.40 7.49 22.47
N VAL A 366 11.25 8.82 22.44
CA VAL A 366 11.63 9.67 21.31
C VAL A 366 13.16 9.75 21.30
N ARG A 367 13.81 9.34 20.20
CA ARG A 367 15.25 9.58 20.07
C ARG A 367 15.52 11.07 19.77
N PRO A 368 16.73 11.58 20.09
CA PRO A 368 17.10 12.98 19.83
C PRO A 368 17.09 13.39 18.35
N ASP A 369 17.13 12.41 17.44
CA ASP A 369 17.08 12.55 15.97
C ASP A 369 15.63 12.50 15.41
N GLY A 370 14.62 12.38 16.28
CA GLY A 370 13.21 12.27 15.88
C GLY A 370 12.80 10.87 15.40
N ALA A 371 13.70 9.89 15.37
CA ALA A 371 13.37 8.51 14.98
C ALA A 371 12.73 7.74 16.15
N TRP A 372 11.50 7.29 15.97
CA TRP A 372 10.77 6.51 16.97
C TRP A 372 11.24 5.06 16.97
N ARG A 373 11.62 4.52 18.13
CA ARG A 373 11.76 3.06 18.32
C ARG A 373 11.02 2.62 19.57
N CYS A 374 10.14 1.64 19.41
CA CYS A 374 9.60 0.88 20.52
C CYS A 374 10.71 -0.04 21.05
N CYS A 375 11.16 0.18 22.29
CA CYS A 375 11.90 -0.86 23.01
C CYS A 375 10.91 -1.99 23.33
N ALA A 376 10.83 -3.02 22.48
CA ALA A 376 10.41 -4.33 22.97
C ALA A 376 11.35 -4.66 24.13
N GLY A 377 10.80 -4.82 25.34
CA GLY A 377 11.58 -4.96 26.56
C GLY A 377 12.67 -6.01 26.41
N SER A 378 13.93 -5.59 26.34
CA SER A 378 15.06 -6.47 26.60
C SER A 378 15.11 -6.69 28.11
N SER A 379 14.53 -7.80 28.54
CA SER A 379 15.05 -8.54 29.68
C SER A 379 15.42 -9.94 29.19
N LEU A 380 16.56 -10.03 28.52
CA LEU A 380 17.43 -11.20 28.64
C LEU A 380 18.62 -10.73 29.50
N PRO A 381 18.94 -11.41 30.61
CA PRO A 381 20.07 -11.05 31.45
C PRO A 381 21.37 -11.22 30.66
N ALA A 382 22.35 -10.38 30.97
CA ALA A 382 23.72 -10.54 30.50
C ALA A 382 24.18 -11.99 30.73
N CYS A 383 24.61 -12.68 29.66
CA CYS A 383 25.38 -13.90 29.81
C CYS A 383 26.72 -13.50 30.44
N GLU A 384 26.89 -13.80 31.73
CA GLU A 384 28.21 -14.01 32.30
C GLU A 384 28.93 -15.12 31.52
N PRO A 385 30.24 -14.99 31.24
CA PRO A 385 30.99 -16.06 30.61
C PRO A 385 31.11 -17.23 31.61
N PRO A 386 30.93 -18.48 31.19
CA PRO A 386 31.07 -19.62 32.10
C PRO A 386 32.51 -19.67 32.63
N SER A 387 32.61 -19.53 33.95
CA SER A 387 33.81 -19.82 34.73
C SER A 387 34.33 -21.21 34.40
N GLY A 388 35.57 -21.29 33.94
CA GLY A 388 36.27 -22.57 33.77
C GLY A 388 36.34 -23.32 35.09
N ARG A 389 35.80 -24.56 35.12
CA ARG A 389 36.25 -25.55 36.08
C ARG A 389 37.38 -26.35 35.45
N SER A 390 38.58 -26.03 35.93
CA SER A 390 39.75 -26.89 35.89
C SER A 390 39.40 -28.26 36.46
N THR A 391 39.79 -29.29 35.73
CA THR A 391 40.11 -30.61 36.27
C THR A 391 41.02 -30.49 37.49
N ARG A 392 40.53 -30.94 38.65
CA ARG A 392 41.10 -32.04 39.44
C ARG A 392 40.11 -32.47 40.51
#